data_AF-A0AAD7PM14-F1
#
_entry.id   AF-A0AAD7PM14-F1
#
_cell.length_a   1.000
_cell.length_b   1.000
_cell.length_c   1.000
_cell.angle_alpha   90.00
_cell.angle_beta   90.00
_cell.angle_gamma   90.00
#
_symmetry.space_group_name_H-M   'P 1'
#
loop_
_entity.id
_entity.type
_entity.pdbx_description
1 polymer ?
#
loop_
_entity_poly.entity_id
_entity_poly.type
_entity_poly.pdbx_seq_one_letter_code
_entity_poly.pdbx_strand_id
1 'polypeptide(L)'
;MVKGLHGKNLPADASQVIDQLERHCLAPDGSLASKPLYNDLQLAREEMSKERQRYLKAMAIYCEATAMVEEYQQAVLWLILGESGIPSVYIRNLY
;
A
#
# COMPACT_ATOMS: atom_id res chain seq x y z
N MET A 1 -14.95 -16.96 8.00
CA MET A 1 -15.73 -18.18 8.29
C MET A 1 -16.46 -18.61 7.03
N VAL A 2 -15.90 -19.55 6.27
CA VAL A 2 -16.66 -20.37 5.32
C VAL A 2 -16.24 -21.82 5.57
N LYS A 3 -16.74 -22.38 6.68
CA LYS A 3 -16.80 -23.83 6.89
C LYS A 3 -18.21 -24.21 6.42
N GLY A 4 -18.37 -24.75 5.23
CA GLY A 4 -19.75 -24.95 4.76
C GLY A 4 -20.00 -25.40 3.33
N LEU A 5 -19.06 -26.09 2.68
CA LEU A 5 -19.44 -27.02 1.59
C LEU A 5 -19.69 -28.43 2.13
N HIS A 6 -19.99 -28.56 3.43
CA HIS A 6 -20.51 -29.79 4.00
C HIS A 6 -21.93 -30.01 3.47
N GLY A 7 -21.98 -30.55 2.25
CA GLY A 7 -23.18 -30.96 1.58
C GLY A 7 -23.90 -31.95 2.46
N LYS A 8 -24.94 -31.49 3.14
CA LYS A 8 -25.83 -32.33 3.95
C LYS A 8 -26.55 -33.42 3.14
N ASN A 9 -26.31 -33.51 1.82
CA ASN A 9 -26.96 -34.43 0.88
C ASN A 9 -25.98 -35.01 -0.18
N LEU A 10 -24.66 -35.01 0.06
CA LEU A 10 -23.71 -35.60 -0.89
C LEU A 10 -23.50 -37.09 -0.61
N PRO A 11 -23.32 -37.93 -1.64
CA PRO A 11 -22.85 -39.30 -1.48
C PRO A 11 -21.53 -39.33 -0.68
N ALA A 12 -21.35 -40.33 0.19
CA ALA A 12 -20.19 -40.42 1.09
C ALA A 12 -18.85 -40.27 0.36
N ASP A 13 -18.73 -40.85 -0.83
CA ASP A 13 -17.53 -40.78 -1.67
C ASP A 13 -17.24 -39.34 -2.14
N ALA A 14 -18.28 -38.60 -2.52
CA ALA A 14 -18.14 -37.20 -2.93
C ALA A 14 -17.70 -36.33 -1.74
N SER A 15 -18.27 -36.57 -0.55
CA SER A 15 -17.84 -35.88 0.68
C SER A 15 -16.39 -36.19 1.02
N GLN A 16 -15.94 -37.45 0.88
CA GLN A 16 -14.56 -37.84 1.13
C GLN A 16 -13.57 -37.16 0.16
N VAL A 17 -13.92 -37.08 -1.12
CA VAL A 17 -13.09 -36.41 -2.13
C VAL A 17 -12.96 -34.92 -1.82
N ILE A 18 -14.07 -34.25 -1.46
CA ILE A 18 -14.05 -32.84 -1.05
C ILE A 18 -13.13 -32.64 0.15
N ASP A 19 -13.26 -33.47 1.18
CA ASP A 19 -12.41 -33.43 2.38
C ASP A 19 -10.92 -33.59 2.04
N GLN A 20 -10.57 -34.48 1.11
CA GLN A 20 -9.19 -34.67 0.67
C GLN A 20 -8.67 -33.47 -0.13
N LEU A 21 -9.51 -32.90 -1.01
CA LEU A 21 -9.16 -31.70 -1.77
C LEU A 21 -8.96 -30.50 -0.85
N GLU A 22 -9.85 -30.27 0.11
CA GLU A 22 -9.71 -29.20 1.11
C GLU A 22 -8.44 -29.38 1.95
N ARG A 23 -8.12 -30.62 2.37
CA ARG A 23 -6.94 -30.90 3.19
C ARG A 23 -5.63 -30.82 2.44
N HIS A 24 -5.56 -31.20 1.17
CA HIS A 24 -4.28 -31.40 0.48
C HIS A 24 -4.07 -30.46 -0.70
N CYS A 25 -5.13 -30.05 -1.39
CA CYS A 25 -5.02 -29.36 -2.67
C CYS A 25 -5.43 -27.89 -2.59
N LEU A 26 -6.45 -27.54 -1.79
CA LEU A 26 -7.05 -26.22 -1.77
C LEU A 26 -6.45 -25.31 -0.69
N ALA A 27 -6.55 -24.02 -0.96
CA ALA A 27 -6.11 -22.95 -0.09
C ALA A 27 -6.87 -22.95 1.25
N PRO A 28 -6.19 -22.60 2.36
CA PRO A 28 -6.79 -22.64 3.70
C PRO A 28 -7.77 -21.48 3.98
N ASP A 29 -7.82 -20.48 3.11
CA ASP A 29 -8.69 -19.31 3.22
C ASP A 29 -10.14 -19.60 2.75
N GLY A 30 -10.42 -20.82 2.31
CA GLY A 30 -11.71 -21.24 1.76
C GLY A 30 -11.91 -20.83 0.31
N SER A 31 -10.87 -20.29 -0.35
CA SER A 31 -10.89 -20.11 -1.80
C SER A 31 -10.72 -21.45 -2.51
N LEU A 32 -11.26 -21.56 -3.72
CA LEU A 32 -11.04 -22.72 -4.60
C LEU A 32 -9.66 -22.67 -5.30
N ALA A 33 -8.74 -21.85 -4.81
CA ALA A 33 -7.38 -21.80 -5.31
C ALA A 33 -6.60 -23.02 -4.83
N SER A 34 -5.62 -23.46 -5.62
CA SER A 34 -4.68 -24.47 -5.15
C SER A 34 -3.74 -23.88 -4.08
N LYS A 35 -3.27 -24.70 -3.14
CA LYS A 35 -2.28 -24.29 -2.15
C LYS A 35 -1.04 -23.61 -2.72
N PRO A 36 -0.36 -24.15 -3.77
CA PRO A 36 0.80 -23.48 -4.34
C PRO A 36 0.44 -22.09 -4.89
N LEU A 37 -0.67 -21.96 -5.62
CA LEU A 37 -1.12 -20.66 -6.13
C LEU A 37 -1.41 -19.68 -4.99
N TYR A 38 -2.06 -20.14 -3.91
CA TYR A 38 -2.32 -19.32 -2.74
C TYR A 38 -1.02 -18.82 -2.09
N ASN A 39 -0.03 -19.69 -1.93
CA ASN A 39 1.26 -19.32 -1.35
C ASN A 39 2.01 -18.31 -2.23
N ASP A 40 2.05 -18.54 -3.54
CA ASP A 40 2.70 -17.63 -4.49
C ASP A 40 2.03 -16.25 -4.48
N LEU A 41 0.69 -16.21 -4.39
CA LEU A 41 -0.06 -14.97 -4.26
C LEU A 41 0.21 -14.23 -2.94
N GLN A 42 0.33 -14.95 -1.82
CA GLN A 42 0.70 -14.31 -0.55
C GLN A 42 2.11 -13.71 -0.63
N LEU A 43 3.07 -14.45 -1.19
CA LEU A 43 4.43 -13.96 -1.37
C LEU A 43 4.47 -12.71 -2.27
N ALA A 44 3.79 -12.74 -3.41
CA ALA A 44 3.71 -11.60 -4.32
C ALA A 44 3.09 -10.37 -3.63
N ARG A 45 2.03 -10.59 -2.83
CA ARG A 45 1.37 -9.53 -2.07
C ARG A 45 2.29 -8.92 -1.00
N GLU A 46 3.09 -9.74 -0.32
CA GLU A 46 4.09 -9.27 0.63
C GLU A 46 5.16 -8.42 -0.05
N GLU A 47 5.70 -8.88 -1.18
CA GLU A 47 6.71 -8.12 -1.94
C GLU A 47 6.15 -6.79 -2.47
N MET A 48 4.92 -6.79 -3.01
CA MET A 48 4.25 -5.54 -3.42
C MET A 48 4.05 -4.57 -2.25
N SER A 49 3.69 -5.07 -1.07
CA SER A 49 3.53 -4.24 0.13
C SER A 49 4.86 -3.64 0.58
N LYS A 50 5.96 -4.42 0.54
CA LYS A 50 7.30 -3.92 0.86
C LYS A 50 7.73 -2.82 -0.10
N GLU A 51 7.50 -3.02 -1.40
CA GLU A 51 7.86 -2.03 -2.41
C GLU A 51 7.03 -0.74 -2.27
N ARG A 52 5.72 -0.87 -2.03
CA ARG A 52 4.86 0.28 -1.73
C ARG A 52 5.35 1.05 -0.52
N GLN A 53 5.80 0.37 0.54
CA GLN A 53 6.35 1.04 1.72
C GLN A 53 7.64 1.80 1.41
N ARG A 54 8.54 1.24 0.58
CA ARG A 54 9.76 1.94 0.14
C ARG A 54 9.41 3.19 -0.67
N TYR A 55 8.47 3.11 -1.60
CA TYR A 55 7.99 4.26 -2.36
C TYR A 55 7.46 5.37 -1.45
N LEU A 56 6.60 5.03 -0.47
CA LEU A 56 6.06 6.01 0.47
C LEU A 56 7.16 6.68 1.32
N LYS A 57 8.19 5.94 1.73
CA LYS A 57 9.36 6.51 2.41
C LYS A 57 10.14 7.46 1.52
N ALA A 58 10.40 7.09 0.27
CA ALA A 58 11.07 7.97 -0.69
C ALA A 58 10.27 9.25 -0.96
N MET A 59 8.95 9.13 -1.08
CA MET A 59 8.05 10.27 -1.28
C MET A 59 8.06 11.22 -0.07
N ALA A 60 8.09 10.70 1.16
CA ALA A 60 8.21 11.52 2.35
C ALA A 60 9.51 12.34 2.36
N ILE A 61 10.65 11.71 2.03
CA ILE A 61 11.94 12.39 1.92
C ILE A 61 11.92 13.46 0.82
N TYR A 62 11.31 13.16 -0.32
CA TYR A 62 11.17 14.12 -1.41
C TYR A 62 10.35 15.35 -0.99
N CYS A 63 9.23 15.14 -0.30
CA CYS A 63 8.40 16.22 0.23
C CYS A 63 9.18 17.08 1.24
N GLU A 64 9.94 16.46 2.15
CA GLU A 64 10.79 17.17 3.11
C GLU A 64 11.85 18.02 2.39
N ALA A 65 12.56 17.44 1.41
CA ALA A 65 13.55 18.18 0.63
C ALA A 65 12.93 19.36 -0.14
N THR A 66 11.72 19.19 -0.66
CA THR A 66 10.99 20.25 -1.37
C THR A 66 10.62 21.38 -0.41
N ALA A 67 10.07 21.05 0.76
CA ALA A 67 9.73 22.04 1.79
C ALA A 67 10.97 22.83 2.25
N MET A 68 12.11 22.17 2.45
CA MET A 68 13.36 22.85 2.82
C MET A 68 13.82 23.86 1.75
N VAL A 69 13.65 23.54 0.47
CA VAL A 69 13.98 24.46 -0.64
C VAL A 69 13.01 25.64 -0.65
N GLU A 70 11.72 25.40 -0.45
CA GLU A 70 10.70 26.46 -0.37
C GLU A 70 10.97 27.39 0.81
N GLU A 71 11.27 26.85 1.99
CA GLU A 71 11.62 27.63 3.18
C GLU A 71 12.90 28.47 2.96
N TYR A 72 13.92 27.88 2.33
CA TYR A 72 15.14 28.61 1.99
C TYR A 72 14.86 29.76 1.00
N GLN A 73 14.10 29.51 -0.06
CA GLN A 73 13.72 30.53 -1.04
C GLN A 73 12.92 31.65 -0.39
N GLN A 74 11.99 31.33 0.50
CA GLN A 74 11.27 32.33 1.28
C GLN A 74 12.22 33.16 2.15
N ALA A 75 13.12 32.53 2.90
CA ALA A 75 14.10 33.24 3.74
C ALA A 75 14.97 34.20 2.93
N VAL A 76 15.43 33.79 1.74
CA VAL A 76 16.17 34.66 0.82
C VAL A 76 15.32 35.85 0.35
N LEU A 77 14.06 35.62 -0.01
CA LEU A 77 13.13 36.71 -0.36
C LEU A 77 12.94 37.69 0.80
N TRP A 78 12.74 37.20 2.04
CA TRP A 78 12.63 38.04 3.23
C TRP A 78 13.86 38.88 3.47
N LEU A 79 15.08 38.32 3.27
CA LEU A 79 16.33 39.07 3.40
C LEU A 79 16.42 40.18 2.35
N ILE A 80 16.17 39.86 1.07
CA ILE A 80 16.21 40.85 -0.03
C ILE A 80 15.18 41.96 0.18
N LEU A 81 13.97 41.64 0.66
CA LEU A 81 12.92 42.62 0.93
C LEU A 81 13.20 43.46 2.18
N GLY A 82 13.78 42.84 3.21
CA GLY A 82 14.23 43.52 4.42
C GLY A 82 15.37 44.51 4.15
N GLU A 83 16.29 44.17 3.25
CA GLU A 83 17.37 45.06 2.81
C GLU A 83 16.89 46.20 1.90
N SER A 84 15.79 45.99 1.15
CA SER A 84 15.24 46.98 0.22
C SER A 84 14.15 47.89 0.80
N GLY A 85 13.73 47.67 2.06
CA GLY A 85 12.74 48.51 2.75
C GLY A 85 11.31 48.44 2.19
N ILE A 86 11.00 47.44 1.36
CA ILE A 86 9.69 47.27 0.72
C ILE A 86 8.80 46.39 1.62
N PRO A 87 7.58 46.82 2.01
CA PRO A 87 6.71 46.04 2.89
C PRO A 87 6.22 44.74 2.23
N SER A 88 6.41 43.62 2.94
CA SER A 88 6.05 42.23 2.57
C SER A 88 4.62 42.02 2.02
N VAL A 89 3.68 42.93 2.32
CA VAL A 89 2.25 42.82 1.94
C VAL A 89 2.03 42.84 0.43
N TYR A 90 2.96 43.37 -0.38
CA TYR A 90 2.75 43.52 -1.83
C TYR A 90 3.00 42.27 -2.67
N ILE A 91 3.67 41.23 -2.16
CA ILE A 91 4.13 40.10 -3.01
C ILE A 91 3.20 38.88 -2.95
N ARG A 92 2.34 38.76 -1.93
CA ARG A 92 1.40 37.63 -1.81
C ARG A 92 0.28 37.60 -2.87
N ASN A 93 0.21 38.59 -3.77
CA ASN A 93 -0.78 38.70 -4.85
C ASN A 93 -0.19 38.49 -6.26
N LEU A 94 1.06 38.02 -6.39
CA LEU A 94 1.73 37.84 -7.69
C LEU A 94 2.09 36.39 -8.04
N TYR A 95 1.73 35.42 -7.20
CA TYR A 95 1.84 33.98 -7.48
C TYR A 95 0.60 33.24 -7.02
#